data_AF-A0A543IK04-F1
#
_entry.id   AF-A0A543IK04-F1
#
_cell.length_a   1.000
_cell.length_b   1.000
_cell.length_c   1.000
_cell.angle_alpha   90.00
_cell.angle_beta   90.00
_cell.angle_gamma   90.00
#
_symmetry.space_group_name_H-M   'P 1'
#
loop_
_entity.id
_entity.type
_entity.pdbx_description
1 polymer ?
#
loop_
_entity_poly.entity_id
_entity_poly.type
_entity_poly.pdbx_seq_one_letter_code
_entity_poly.pdbx_strand_id
1 'polypeptide(L)'
;MGLAIGAGLALLIFFVVVRELRYQREELAIAREEQERSSEIALRELHTDLIKMAIDDSELRSVWPAPSPGHETTRKDHYCNLILNLQKVAYETKTIELAELRGALRFLMTSPDMRAFWSRSRASRSSVTDSDDAESVFTSEVDAAYAETIVP
;
A
#
# COMPACT_ATOMS: atom_id res chain seq x y z
N MET A 1 23.73 -14.55 58.62
CA MET A 1 24.46 -13.64 57.71
C MET A 1 24.52 -14.18 56.26
N GLY A 2 24.98 -15.41 56.00
CA GLY A 2 25.10 -15.93 54.61
C GLY A 2 23.78 -16.07 53.82
N LEU A 3 22.67 -16.41 54.48
CA LEU A 3 21.34 -16.55 53.85
C LEU A 3 20.76 -15.20 53.36
N ALA A 4 20.98 -14.11 54.10
CA ALA A 4 20.50 -12.78 53.73
C ALA A 4 21.27 -12.19 52.55
N ILE A 5 22.58 -12.47 52.47
CA ILE A 5 23.44 -12.06 51.35
C ILE A 5 23.08 -12.82 50.08
N GLY A 6 22.82 -14.13 50.17
CA GLY A 6 22.36 -14.94 49.04
C GLY A 6 21.00 -14.50 48.48
N ALA A 7 20.05 -14.16 49.35
CA ALA A 7 18.74 -13.64 48.94
C ALA A 7 18.83 -12.27 48.25
N GLY A 8 19.70 -11.38 48.74
CA GLY A 8 19.94 -10.07 48.09
C GLY A 8 20.58 -10.20 46.70
N LEU A 9 21.52 -11.13 46.53
CA LEU A 9 22.16 -11.38 45.24
C LEU A 9 21.17 -11.98 44.23
N ALA A 10 20.32 -12.92 44.67
CA ALA A 10 19.28 -13.52 43.84
C ALA A 10 18.25 -12.49 43.36
N LEU A 11 17.83 -11.56 44.23
CA LEU A 11 16.94 -10.46 43.86
C LEU A 11 17.58 -9.50 42.85
N LEU A 12 18.86 -9.20 43.01
CA LEU A 12 19.59 -8.35 42.07
C LEU A 12 19.74 -9.01 40.70
N ILE A 13 20.09 -10.30 40.66
CA ILE A 13 20.15 -11.07 39.41
C ILE A 13 18.76 -11.12 38.77
N PHE A 14 17.71 -11.42 39.54
CA PHE A 14 16.34 -11.43 39.05
C PHE A 14 15.95 -10.08 38.45
N PHE A 15 16.27 -8.97 39.12
CA PHE A 15 15.99 -7.63 38.62
C PHE A 15 16.72 -7.34 37.30
N VAL A 16 18.01 -7.70 37.21
CA VAL A 16 18.80 -7.54 35.98
C VAL A 16 18.22 -8.37 34.83
N VAL A 17 17.87 -9.65 35.08
CA VAL A 17 17.28 -10.54 34.08
C VAL A 17 15.91 -10.02 33.61
N VAL A 18 15.05 -9.55 34.52
CA VAL A 18 13.75 -8.98 34.16
C VAL A 18 13.93 -7.71 33.32
N ARG A 19 14.92 -6.87 33.64
CA ARG A 19 15.22 -5.66 32.87
C ARG A 19 15.75 -6.00 31.48
N GLU A 20 16.67 -6.95 31.38
CA GLU A 20 17.21 -7.43 30.11
C GLU A 20 16.12 -8.03 29.22
N LEU A 21 15.24 -8.86 29.78
CA LEU A 21 14.09 -9.43 29.06
C LEU A 21 13.12 -8.36 28.56
N ARG A 22 12.97 -7.24 29.27
CA ARG A 22 12.16 -6.10 28.81
C ARG A 22 12.81 -5.41 27.62
N TYR A 23 14.11 -5.13 27.70
CA TYR A 23 14.85 -4.54 26.59
C TYR A 23 14.82 -5.41 25.34
N GLN A 24 15.06 -6.72 25.48
CA GLN A 24 14.99 -7.64 24.35
C GLN A 24 13.59 -7.69 23.72
N ARG A 25 12.53 -7.57 24.51
CA ARG A 25 11.15 -7.50 23.98
C ARG A 25 10.88 -6.20 23.24
N GLU A 26 11.37 -5.08 23.75
CA GLU A 26 11.26 -3.78 23.11
C GLU A 26 12.04 -3.76 21.78
N GLU A 27 13.28 -4.22 21.77
CA GLU A 27 14.09 -4.35 20.56
C GLU A 27 13.46 -5.29 19.53
N LEU A 28 12.95 -6.45 19.96
CA LEU A 28 12.24 -7.38 19.06
C LEU A 28 10.96 -6.78 18.50
N ALA A 29 10.24 -5.96 19.27
CA ALA A 29 9.04 -5.28 18.79
C ALA A 29 9.39 -4.25 17.69
N ILE A 30 10.42 -3.44 17.93
CA ILE A 30 10.92 -2.46 16.95
C ILE A 30 11.42 -3.18 15.69
N ALA A 31 12.25 -4.21 15.84
CA ALA A 31 12.80 -4.96 14.71
C ALA A 31 11.69 -5.63 13.87
N ARG A 32 10.61 -6.12 14.50
CA ARG A 32 9.46 -6.67 13.78
C ARG A 32 8.71 -5.59 13.00
N GLU A 33 8.46 -4.44 13.62
CA GLU A 33 7.80 -3.30 12.95
C GLU A 33 8.62 -2.82 11.74
N GLU A 34 9.94 -2.70 11.91
CA GLU A 34 10.85 -2.34 10.82
C GLU A 34 10.87 -3.41 9.71
N GLN A 35 10.87 -4.70 10.09
CA GLN A 35 10.81 -5.81 9.14
C GLN A 35 9.51 -5.82 8.34
N GLU A 36 8.37 -5.63 9.01
CA GLU A 36 7.05 -5.55 8.36
C GLU A 36 7.02 -4.39 7.36
N ARG A 37 7.47 -3.21 7.78
CA ARG A 37 7.57 -2.02 6.91
C ARG A 37 8.51 -2.24 5.72
N SER A 38 9.66 -2.86 5.95
CA SER A 38 10.62 -3.17 4.89
C SER A 38 10.04 -4.18 3.90
N SER A 39 9.28 -5.17 4.38
CA SER A 39 8.61 -6.15 3.52
C SER A 39 7.54 -5.50 2.66
N GLU A 40 6.76 -4.57 3.22
CA GLU A 40 5.74 -3.81 2.49
C GLU A 40 6.36 -2.96 1.37
N ILE A 41 7.48 -2.27 1.64
CA ILE A 41 8.22 -1.49 0.65
C ILE A 41 8.73 -2.41 -0.47
N ALA A 42 9.36 -3.54 -0.13
CA ALA A 42 9.87 -4.49 -1.10
C ALA A 42 8.77 -5.07 -2.01
N LEU A 43 7.59 -5.36 -1.46
CA LEU A 43 6.43 -5.81 -2.24
C LEU A 43 5.94 -4.74 -3.21
N ARG A 44 5.89 -3.47 -2.79
CA ARG A 44 5.51 -2.34 -3.66
C ARG A 44 6.52 -2.11 -4.78
N GLU A 45 7.81 -2.24 -4.50
CA GLU A 45 8.87 -2.17 -5.51
C GLU A 45 8.75 -3.31 -6.52
N LEU A 46 8.61 -4.55 -6.06
CA LEU A 46 8.41 -5.71 -6.93
C LEU A 46 7.17 -5.54 -7.82
N HIS A 47 6.05 -5.08 -7.25
CA HIS A 47 4.84 -4.81 -8.01
C HIS A 47 5.05 -3.74 -9.10
N THR A 48 5.78 -2.68 -8.77
CA THR A 48 6.13 -1.62 -9.72
C THR A 48 6.99 -2.16 -10.86
N ASP A 49 7.97 -2.99 -10.56
CA ASP A 49 8.88 -3.56 -11.56
C ASP A 49 8.18 -4.59 -12.46
N LEU A 50 7.27 -5.42 -11.92
CA LEU A 50 6.41 -6.28 -12.73
C LEU A 50 5.60 -5.49 -13.76
N ILE A 51 5.06 -4.33 -13.37
CA ILE A 51 4.30 -3.49 -14.29
C ILE A 51 5.22 -2.83 -15.32
N LYS A 52 6.40 -2.34 -14.94
CA LYS A 52 7.37 -1.78 -15.89
C LYS A 52 7.79 -2.81 -16.95
N MET A 53 8.06 -4.04 -16.54
CA MET A 53 8.37 -5.13 -17.48
C MET A 53 7.22 -5.37 -18.47
N ALA A 54 5.96 -5.36 -18.02
CA ALA A 54 4.79 -5.48 -18.90
C ALA A 54 4.57 -4.24 -19.80
N ILE A 55 5.03 -3.05 -19.39
CA ILE A 55 5.02 -1.86 -20.24
C ILE A 55 6.03 -2.02 -21.37
N ASP A 56 7.24 -2.51 -21.06
CA ASP A 56 8.34 -2.60 -22.03
C ASP A 56 8.20 -3.81 -22.97
N ASP A 57 7.57 -4.90 -22.52
CA ASP A 57 7.40 -6.14 -23.27
C ASP A 57 5.91 -6.47 -23.50
N SER A 58 5.50 -6.56 -24.77
CA SER A 58 4.13 -6.93 -25.14
C SER A 58 3.78 -8.40 -24.86
N GLU A 59 4.74 -9.31 -24.92
CA GLU A 59 4.55 -10.73 -24.58
C GLU A 59 4.26 -10.85 -23.08
N LEU A 60 5.05 -10.19 -22.24
CA LEU A 60 4.78 -10.12 -20.79
C LEU A 60 3.47 -9.40 -20.48
N ARG A 61 3.07 -8.41 -21.27
CA ARG A 61 1.76 -7.76 -21.10
C ARG A 61 0.60 -8.71 -21.36
N SER A 62 0.74 -9.61 -22.33
CA SER A 62 -0.35 -10.51 -22.75
C SER A 62 -0.78 -11.52 -21.67
N VAL A 63 0.08 -11.76 -20.67
CA VAL A 63 -0.23 -12.65 -19.54
C VAL A 63 -1.15 -11.98 -18.50
N TRP A 64 -1.28 -10.65 -18.55
CA TRP A 64 -2.14 -9.92 -17.63
C TRP A 64 -3.59 -10.07 -18.06
N PRO A 65 -4.52 -10.33 -17.11
CA PRO A 65 -5.93 -10.42 -17.44
C PRO A 65 -6.44 -9.08 -17.98
N ALA A 66 -7.37 -9.19 -18.92
CA ALA A 66 -8.09 -8.05 -19.46
C ALA A 66 -8.81 -7.26 -18.35
N PRO A 67 -8.77 -5.91 -18.38
CA PRO A 67 -9.47 -5.09 -17.39
C PRO A 67 -10.99 -5.19 -17.51
N SER A 68 -11.50 -5.57 -18.68
CA SER A 68 -12.92 -5.86 -18.93
C SER A 68 -13.07 -6.84 -20.10
N PRO A 69 -14.18 -7.60 -20.18
CA PRO A 69 -14.42 -8.51 -21.30
C PRO A 69 -14.27 -7.82 -22.67
N GLY A 70 -13.54 -8.45 -23.58
CA GLY A 70 -13.31 -7.95 -24.94
C GLY A 70 -12.28 -6.82 -25.07
N HIS A 71 -11.55 -6.47 -24.01
CA HIS A 71 -10.49 -5.45 -24.05
C HIS A 71 -9.12 -6.06 -23.74
N GLU A 72 -8.12 -5.75 -24.55
CA GLU A 72 -6.73 -6.09 -24.22
C GLU A 72 -6.12 -5.03 -23.32
N THR A 73 -5.22 -5.46 -22.42
CA THR A 73 -4.46 -4.55 -21.58
C THR A 73 -3.41 -3.82 -22.41
N THR A 74 -3.43 -2.49 -22.39
CA THR A 74 -2.47 -1.65 -23.11
C THR A 74 -1.33 -1.17 -22.20
N ARG A 75 -0.25 -0.66 -22.79
CA ARG A 75 0.82 0.04 -22.03
C ARG A 75 0.27 1.20 -21.19
N LYS A 76 -0.73 1.91 -21.74
CA LYS A 76 -1.36 3.03 -21.06
C LYS A 76 -2.15 2.58 -19.84
N ASP A 77 -2.83 1.44 -19.89
CA ASP A 77 -3.56 0.90 -18.74
C ASP A 77 -2.63 0.62 -17.56
N HIS A 78 -1.49 -0.03 -17.83
CA HIS A 78 -0.46 -0.26 -16.83
C HIS A 78 0.13 1.03 -16.26
N TYR A 79 0.38 2.02 -17.12
CA TYR A 79 0.88 3.31 -16.69
C TYR A 79 -0.16 4.09 -15.86
N CYS A 80 -1.43 4.06 -16.24
CA CYS A 80 -2.53 4.62 -15.45
C CYS A 80 -2.62 3.96 -14.07
N ASN A 81 -2.48 2.64 -14.00
CA ASN A 81 -2.42 1.91 -12.73
C ASN A 81 -1.26 2.39 -11.84
N LEU A 82 -0.06 2.58 -12.41
CA LEU A 82 1.10 3.11 -11.66
C LEU A 82 0.85 4.53 -11.14
N ILE A 83 0.25 5.41 -11.95
CA ILE A 83 -0.07 6.78 -11.52
C ILE A 83 -1.06 6.77 -10.36
N LEU A 84 -2.12 5.97 -10.43
CA LEU A 84 -3.09 5.88 -9.32
C LEU A 84 -2.46 5.28 -8.07
N ASN A 85 -1.64 4.23 -8.22
CA ASN A 85 -0.93 3.63 -7.08
C ASN A 85 0.06 4.62 -6.45
N LEU A 86 0.69 5.49 -7.23
CA LEU A 86 1.53 6.57 -6.68
C LEU A 86 0.70 7.50 -5.77
N GLN A 87 -0.50 7.91 -6.20
CA GLN A 87 -1.38 8.74 -5.36
C GLN A 87 -1.86 7.99 -4.12
N LYS A 88 -2.18 6.70 -4.25
CA LYS A 88 -2.55 5.82 -3.12
C LYS A 88 -1.44 5.78 -2.08
N VAL A 89 -0.21 5.46 -2.50
CA VAL A 89 0.95 5.38 -1.60
C VAL A 89 1.26 6.73 -0.96
N ALA A 90 1.19 7.83 -1.71
CA ALA A 90 1.40 9.17 -1.16
C ALA A 90 0.39 9.50 -0.05
N TYR A 91 -0.87 9.08 -0.21
CA TYR A 91 -1.90 9.27 0.81
C TYR A 91 -1.73 8.32 2.02
N GLU A 92 -1.52 7.02 1.79
CA GLU A 92 -1.32 6.03 2.85
C GLU A 92 -0.12 6.35 3.75
N THR A 93 0.95 6.84 3.13
CA THR A 93 2.17 7.28 3.85
C THR A 93 2.05 8.65 4.49
N LYS A 94 0.88 9.31 4.38
CA LYS A 94 0.62 10.66 4.88
C LYS A 94 1.58 11.71 4.32
N THR A 95 2.07 11.49 3.10
CA THR A 95 2.88 12.46 2.36
C THR A 95 2.00 13.58 1.81
N ILE A 96 0.74 13.28 1.50
CA ILE A 96 -0.28 14.23 1.09
C ILE A 96 -1.53 14.08 1.95
N GLU A 97 -2.23 15.19 2.14
CA GLU A 97 -3.52 15.22 2.82
C GLU A 97 -4.68 14.87 1.89
N LEU A 98 -5.84 14.51 2.45
CA LEU A 98 -7.02 14.10 1.66
C LEU A 98 -7.46 15.17 0.65
N ALA A 99 -7.35 16.45 0.99
CA ALA A 99 -7.70 17.55 0.09
C ALA A 99 -6.77 17.62 -1.15
N GLU A 100 -5.48 17.33 -0.95
CA GLU A 100 -4.48 17.29 -2.02
C GLU A 100 -4.69 16.07 -2.90
N LEU A 101 -4.97 14.90 -2.30
CA LEU A 101 -5.37 13.69 -3.03
C LEU A 101 -6.57 13.98 -3.94
N ARG A 102 -7.64 14.56 -3.40
CA ARG A 102 -8.85 14.93 -4.18
C ARG A 102 -8.52 15.86 -5.34
N GLY A 103 -7.65 16.85 -5.11
CA GLY A 103 -7.16 17.75 -6.15
C GLY A 103 -6.41 17.02 -7.26
N ALA A 104 -5.47 16.14 -6.89
CA ALA A 104 -4.71 15.33 -7.83
C ALA A 104 -5.61 14.39 -8.64
N LEU A 105 -6.54 13.68 -7.99
CA LEU A 105 -7.47 12.77 -8.65
C LEU A 105 -8.38 13.49 -9.64
N ARG A 106 -8.96 14.65 -9.28
CA ARG A 106 -9.73 15.47 -10.22
C ARG A 106 -8.91 15.86 -11.45
N PHE A 107 -7.67 16.33 -11.22
CA PHE A 107 -6.78 16.70 -12.31
C PHE A 107 -6.45 15.49 -13.22
N LEU A 108 -6.12 14.34 -12.63
CA LEU A 108 -5.86 13.11 -13.38
C LEU A 108 -7.08 12.68 -14.22
N MET A 109 -8.29 12.81 -13.67
CA MET A 109 -9.53 12.47 -14.35
C MET A 109 -9.90 13.44 -15.49
N THR A 110 -9.15 14.54 -15.69
CA THR A 110 -9.26 15.33 -16.94
C THR A 110 -8.70 14.58 -18.15
N SER A 111 -7.80 13.61 -17.95
CA SER A 111 -7.24 12.77 -19.00
C SER A 111 -8.26 11.75 -19.53
N PRO A 112 -8.53 11.69 -20.85
CA PRO A 112 -9.40 10.68 -21.44
C PRO A 112 -8.91 9.25 -21.21
N ASP A 113 -7.58 9.03 -21.24
CA ASP A 113 -6.98 7.72 -21.01
C ASP A 113 -7.23 7.24 -19.57
N MET A 114 -7.09 8.14 -18.58
CA MET A 114 -7.33 7.82 -17.17
C MET A 114 -8.79 7.48 -16.91
N ARG A 115 -9.72 8.25 -17.48
CA ARG A 115 -11.17 7.96 -17.37
C ARG A 115 -11.53 6.64 -18.02
N ALA A 116 -11.00 6.37 -19.21
CA ALA A 116 -11.27 5.13 -19.93
C ALA A 116 -10.70 3.91 -19.18
N PHE A 117 -9.50 4.04 -18.61
CA PHE A 117 -8.93 3.01 -17.74
C PHE A 117 -9.82 2.75 -16.52
N TRP A 118 -10.16 3.82 -15.78
CA TRP A 118 -10.94 3.70 -14.55
C TRP A 118 -12.33 3.10 -14.79
N SER A 119 -13.00 3.51 -15.88
CA SER A 119 -14.32 2.98 -16.23
C SER A 119 -14.32 1.47 -16.47
N ARG A 120 -13.23 0.91 -17.01
CA ARG A 120 -13.04 -0.54 -17.19
C ARG A 120 -12.70 -1.24 -15.87
N SER A 121 -11.78 -0.68 -15.09
CA SER A 121 -11.23 -1.37 -13.91
C SER A 121 -12.10 -1.28 -12.65
N ARG A 122 -12.94 -0.25 -12.50
CA ARG A 122 -13.65 0.05 -11.24
C ARG A 122 -14.51 -1.11 -10.72
N ALA A 123 -15.19 -1.83 -11.61
CA ALA A 123 -16.07 -2.95 -11.23
C ALA A 123 -15.31 -4.12 -10.59
N SER A 124 -14.10 -4.41 -11.10
CA SER A 124 -13.23 -5.45 -10.54
C SER A 124 -12.65 -5.07 -9.17
N ARG A 125 -12.51 -3.77 -8.90
CA ARG A 125 -12.00 -3.27 -7.62
C ARG A 125 -13.08 -3.26 -6.56
N SER A 126 -14.29 -2.82 -6.90
CA SER A 126 -15.43 -2.82 -5.95
C SER A 126 -15.77 -4.20 -5.38
N SER A 127 -15.50 -5.30 -6.10
CA SER A 127 -15.76 -6.66 -5.61
C SER A 127 -14.72 -7.21 -4.63
N VAL A 128 -13.54 -6.57 -4.54
CA VAL A 128 -12.42 -7.01 -3.68
C VAL A 128 -12.40 -6.21 -2.37
N THR A 129 -12.90 -4.98 -2.39
CA THR A 129 -12.72 -4.00 -1.32
C THR A 129 -13.69 -4.12 -0.13
N ASP A 130 -14.62 -5.07 -0.13
CA ASP A 130 -15.56 -5.29 0.99
C ASP A 130 -14.88 -5.68 2.33
N SER A 131 -13.57 -5.94 2.34
CA SER A 131 -12.82 -6.36 3.54
C SER A 131 -11.74 -5.40 4.04
N ASP A 132 -11.36 -4.34 3.30
CA ASP A 132 -10.24 -3.44 3.67
C ASP A 132 -10.64 -1.95 3.58
N ASP A 133 -10.71 -1.29 4.74
CA ASP A 133 -11.25 0.06 4.92
C ASP A 133 -10.42 1.12 4.18
N ALA A 134 -9.09 0.98 4.15
CA ALA A 134 -8.21 1.95 3.48
C ALA A 134 -8.31 1.86 1.94
N GLU A 135 -8.41 0.64 1.41
CA GLU A 135 -8.61 0.43 -0.03
C GLU A 135 -10.00 0.92 -0.47
N SER A 136 -10.99 0.82 0.42
CA SER A 136 -12.36 1.35 0.22
C SER A 136 -12.36 2.86 0.08
N VAL A 137 -11.66 3.55 1.00
CA VAL A 137 -11.54 5.00 0.97
C VAL A 137 -10.88 5.47 -0.32
N PHE A 138 -9.69 4.97 -0.68
CA PHE A 138 -9.01 5.42 -1.90
C PHE A 138 -9.88 5.16 -3.15
N THR A 139 -10.47 3.98 -3.28
CA THR A 139 -11.33 3.64 -4.43
C THR A 139 -12.54 4.56 -4.51
N SER A 140 -13.16 4.90 -3.38
CA SER A 140 -14.29 5.85 -3.34
C SER A 140 -13.91 7.26 -3.78
N GLU A 141 -12.72 7.74 -3.41
CA GLU A 141 -12.23 9.06 -3.81
C GLU A 141 -11.92 9.13 -5.32
N VAL A 142 -11.40 8.04 -5.89
CA VAL A 142 -11.20 7.93 -7.35
C VAL A 142 -12.55 7.92 -8.08
N ASP A 143 -13.54 7.19 -7.55
CA ASP A 143 -14.90 7.16 -8.09
C ASP A 143 -15.59 8.54 -8.02
N ALA A 144 -15.39 9.30 -6.94
CA ALA A 144 -15.90 10.65 -6.81
C ALA A 144 -15.30 11.58 -7.86
N ALA A 145 -13.97 11.58 -8.02
CA ALA A 145 -13.28 12.38 -9.04
C ALA A 145 -13.69 11.99 -10.47
N TYR A 146 -13.91 10.69 -10.72
CA TYR A 146 -14.42 10.20 -11.99
C TYR A 146 -15.84 10.72 -12.27
N ALA A 147 -16.75 10.64 -11.29
CA ALA A 147 -18.13 11.11 -11.45
C ALA A 147 -18.20 12.62 -11.71
N GLU A 148 -17.42 13.43 -10.98
CA GLU A 148 -17.36 14.89 -11.13
C GLU A 148 -16.92 15.34 -12.52
N THR A 149 -16.08 14.55 -13.20
CA THR A 149 -15.52 14.90 -14.52
C THR A 149 -16.33 14.37 -15.70
N ILE A 150 -17.40 13.62 -15.44
CA ILE A 150 -18.36 13.17 -16.45
C ILE A 150 -19.54 14.14 -16.58
N VAL A 151 -19.83 14.90 -15.51
CA VAL A 151 -20.86 15.94 -15.54
C VAL A 151 -20.31 17.16 -16.29
N PRO A 152 -21.03 17.69 -17.31
CA PRO A 152 -20.59 18.83 -18.10
C PRO A 152 -20.50 20.13 -17.29
#